data_AF-A0A960NL47-F1
#
_entry.id   AF-A0A960NL47-F1
#
_cell.length_a   1.000
_cell.length_b   1.000
_cell.length_c   1.000
_cell.angle_alpha   90.00
_cell.angle_beta   90.00
_cell.angle_gamma   90.00
#
_symmetry.space_group_name_H-M   'P 1'
#
loop_
_entity.id
_entity.type
_entity.pdbx_description
1 polymer ?
#
loop_
_entity_poly.entity_id
_entity_poly.type
_entity_poly.pdbx_seq_one_letter_code
_entity_poly.pdbx_strand_id
1 'polypeptide(L)'
;NPGMLLRAAADHQVDLSRSWMVGDHGTDIAAGQRAGCHKTVYVGTKAIEEHPDYRVDHVADLAPLFTNHLPDWSATEARPCAE
;
A
#
# COMPACT_ATOMS: atom_id res chain seq x y z
N ASN A 1 -7.67 5.63 9.98
CA ASN A 1 -6.73 6.70 10.43
C ASN A 1 -5.33 6.32 9.95
N PRO A 2 -4.59 7.15 9.19
CA PRO A 2 -3.26 6.82 8.66
C PRO A 2 -2.12 6.91 9.69
N GLY A 3 -2.39 7.30 10.95
CA GLY A 3 -1.36 7.66 11.93
C GLY A 3 -0.23 6.64 12.11
N MET A 4 -0.53 5.33 12.17
CA MET A 4 0.51 4.30 12.31
C MET A 4 1.44 4.23 11.10
N LEU A 5 0.93 4.48 9.89
CA LEU A 5 1.71 4.43 8.65
C LEU A 5 2.61 5.66 8.53
N LEU A 6 2.08 6.83 8.85
CA LEU A 6 2.86 8.06 8.89
C LEU A 6 3.98 7.97 9.94
N ARG A 7 3.68 7.36 11.10
CA ARG A 7 4.70 7.11 12.12
C ARG A 7 5.77 6.14 11.64
N ALA A 8 5.38 5.01 11.03
CA ALA A 8 6.32 4.04 10.49
C ALA A 8 7.20 4.64 9.38
N ALA A 9 6.64 5.51 8.53
CA ALA A 9 7.39 6.22 7.51
C ALA A 9 8.50 7.09 8.11
N ALA A 10 8.19 7.81 9.20
CA ALA A 10 9.17 8.62 9.92
C ALA A 10 10.22 7.78 10.66
N ASP A 11 9.80 6.73 11.36
CA ASP A 11 10.69 5.90 12.18
C ASP A 11 11.63 5.02 11.33
N HIS A 12 11.20 4.61 10.13
CA HIS A 12 11.93 3.69 9.26
C HIS A 12 12.40 4.31 7.93
N GLN A 13 12.19 5.61 7.73
CA GLN A 13 12.54 6.33 6.49
C GLN A 13 11.96 5.67 5.24
N VAL A 14 10.71 5.21 5.33
CA VAL A 14 10.00 4.55 4.23
C VAL A 14 9.22 5.58 3.43
N ASP A 15 9.44 5.62 2.11
CA ASP A 15 8.65 6.44 1.19
C ASP A 15 7.29 5.78 0.93
N LEU A 16 6.25 6.32 1.58
CA LEU A 16 4.88 5.84 1.41
C LEU A 16 4.40 5.96 -0.05
N SER A 17 4.83 6.99 -0.79
CA SER A 17 4.44 7.17 -2.20
C SER A 17 4.99 6.08 -3.14
N ARG A 18 5.97 5.31 -2.66
CA ARG A 18 6.54 4.12 -3.31
C ARG A 18 6.20 2.83 -2.57
N SER A 19 5.34 2.90 -1.57
CA SER A 19 4.90 1.76 -0.77
C SER A 19 3.50 1.31 -1.16
N TRP A 20 3.23 0.03 -0.96
CA TRP A 20 1.91 -0.56 -1.14
C TRP A 20 1.33 -0.90 0.22
N MET A 21 0.07 -0.52 0.45
CA MET A 21 -0.68 -0.97 1.62
C MET A 21 -1.43 -2.25 1.27
N VAL A 22 -1.26 -3.29 2.08
CA VAL A 22 -1.99 -4.56 1.95
C VAL A 22 -2.70 -4.82 3.27
N GLY A 23 -4.01 -5.08 3.22
CA GLY A 23 -4.79 -5.36 4.42
C GLY A 23 -6.08 -6.13 4.12
N ASP A 24 -6.69 -6.68 5.16
CA ASP A 24 -7.90 -7.51 5.09
C ASP A 24 -9.16 -6.75 5.57
N HIS A 25 -9.00 -5.50 6.01
CA HIS A 25 -10.09 -4.61 6.40
C HIS A 25 -10.17 -3.38 5.50
N GLY A 26 -11.39 -2.87 5.32
CA GLY A 26 -11.63 -1.61 4.62
C GLY A 26 -10.87 -0.43 5.23
N THR A 27 -10.70 -0.44 6.55
CA THR A 27 -9.92 0.56 7.28
C THR A 27 -8.45 0.60 6.88
N ASP A 28 -7.87 -0.52 6.45
CA ASP A 28 -6.48 -0.58 5.97
C ASP A 28 -6.36 0.14 4.62
N ILE A 29 -7.34 -0.08 3.74
CA ILE A 29 -7.43 0.57 2.44
C ILE A 29 -7.59 2.08 2.62
N ALA A 30 -8.56 2.50 3.45
CA ALA A 30 -8.74 3.91 3.77
C ALA A 30 -7.50 4.53 4.43
N ALA A 31 -6.80 3.80 5.30
CA ALA A 31 -5.58 4.29 5.93
C ALA A 31 -4.44 4.46 4.89
N GLY A 32 -4.22 3.46 4.04
CA GLY A 32 -3.19 3.51 2.99
C GLY A 32 -3.43 4.65 1.98
N GLN A 33 -4.67 4.80 1.52
CA GLN A 33 -5.05 5.91 0.63
C GLN A 33 -4.80 7.27 1.27
N ARG A 34 -5.19 7.44 2.53
CA ARG A 34 -4.98 8.70 3.28
C ARG A 34 -3.52 8.96 3.64
N ALA A 35 -2.72 7.90 3.78
CA ALA A 35 -1.29 7.99 4.04
C ALA A 35 -0.48 8.31 2.78
N GLY A 36 -1.10 8.25 1.59
CA GLY A 36 -0.43 8.48 0.33
C GLY A 36 0.35 7.27 -0.19
N CYS A 37 -0.07 6.05 0.17
CA CYS A 37 0.50 4.83 -0.41
C CYS A 37 0.32 4.80 -1.93
N HIS A 38 1.29 4.26 -2.66
CA HIS A 38 1.24 4.15 -4.12
C HIS A 38 0.02 3.37 -4.60
N LYS A 39 -0.25 2.25 -3.93
CA LYS A 39 -1.35 1.33 -4.21
C LYS A 39 -1.86 0.70 -2.93
N THR A 40 -3.11 0.29 -2.97
CA THR A 40 -3.81 -0.41 -1.90
C THR A 40 -4.34 -1.76 -2.39
N VAL A 41 -4.14 -2.81 -1.60
CA VAL A 41 -4.57 -4.17 -1.92
C VAL A 41 -5.43 -4.70 -0.79
N TYR A 42 -6.67 -5.09 -1.12
CA TYR A 42 -7.55 -5.77 -0.20
C TYR A 42 -7.41 -7.28 -0.31
N VAL A 43 -7.21 -7.95 0.82
CA VAL A 43 -7.15 -9.42 0.89
C VAL A 43 -8.44 -9.92 1.54
N GLY A 44 -9.30 -10.53 0.74
CA GLY A 44 -10.51 -11.19 1.21
C GLY A 44 -11.67 -11.13 0.23
N THR A 45 -12.68 -11.93 0.54
CA THR A 45 -13.88 -12.12 -0.29
C THR A 45 -15.03 -11.19 0.10
N LYS A 46 -14.95 -10.52 1.25
CA LYS A 46 -16.02 -9.65 1.75
C LYS A 46 -16.05 -8.35 0.96
N ALA A 47 -17.27 -7.88 0.67
CA ALA A 47 -17.46 -6.52 0.18
C ALA A 47 -17.02 -5.52 1.26
N ILE A 48 -16.31 -4.50 0.82
CA ILE A 48 -15.93 -3.33 1.63
C ILE A 48 -16.42 -2.09 0.90
N GLU A 49 -16.61 -0.99 1.62
CA GLU A 49 -17.07 0.28 1.04
C GLU A 49 -15.93 1.00 0.31
N GLU A 50 -14.70 0.77 0.74
CA GLU A 50 -13.52 1.36 0.13
C GLU A 50 -13.19 0.72 -1.22
N HIS A 51 -12.54 1.50 -2.08
CA HIS A 51 -12.15 1.08 -3.42
C HIS A 51 -10.65 0.80 -3.45
N PRO A 52 -10.18 -0.42 -3.16
CA PRO A 52 -8.78 -0.76 -3.28
C PRO A 52 -8.36 -0.77 -4.75
N ASP A 53 -7.08 -0.52 -5.03
CA ASP A 53 -6.54 -0.63 -6.39
C ASP A 53 -6.58 -2.08 -6.89
N TYR A 54 -6.32 -3.02 -5.98
CA TYR A 54 -6.34 -4.45 -6.27
C TYR A 54 -7.08 -5.22 -5.18
N ARG A 55 -7.67 -6.35 -5.56
CA ARG A 55 -8.28 -7.30 -4.65
C ARG A 55 -7.75 -8.68 -4.94
N VAL A 56 -7.44 -9.41 -3.88
CA VAL A 56 -7.11 -10.82 -3.92
C VAL A 56 -7.92 -11.56 -2.87
N ASP A 57 -8.24 -12.83 -3.11
CA ASP A 57 -9.03 -13.62 -2.16
C ASP A 57 -8.13 -14.22 -1.06
N HIS A 58 -6.87 -14.54 -1.40
CA HIS A 58 -5.89 -15.12 -0.49
C HIS A 58 -4.54 -14.42 -0.54
N VAL A 59 -3.82 -14.43 0.58
CA VAL A 59 -2.45 -13.88 0.68
C VAL A 59 -1.50 -14.52 -0.34
N ALA A 60 -1.71 -15.79 -0.69
CA ALA A 60 -0.91 -16.49 -1.70
C ALA A 60 -0.98 -15.83 -3.09
N ASP A 61 -2.07 -15.13 -3.40
CA ASP A 61 -2.28 -14.47 -4.69
C ASP A 61 -1.55 -13.11 -4.77
N LEU A 62 -0.95 -12.63 -3.68
CA LEU A 62 -0.14 -11.41 -3.70
C LEU A 62 1.14 -11.58 -4.53
N ALA A 63 1.78 -12.75 -4.49
CA ALA A 63 2.99 -13.00 -5.24
C ALA A 63 2.81 -12.84 -6.76
N PRO A 64 1.81 -13.48 -7.41
CA PRO A 64 1.57 -13.25 -8.84
C PRO A 64 1.11 -11.81 -9.14
N LEU A 65 0.34 -11.18 -8.23
CA LEU A 65 -0.04 -9.78 -8.38
C LEU A 65 1.19 -8.86 -8.46
N PHE A 66 2.09 -8.96 -7.49
CA PHE A 66 3.29 -8.15 -7.44
C PHE A 66 4.23 -8.41 -8.62
N THR A 67 4.38 -9.68 -9.02
CA THR A 67 5.21 -10.03 -10.18
C THR A 67 4.77 -9.31 -11.46
N ASN A 68 3.47 -9.07 -11.62
CA ASN A 68 2.93 -8.45 -12.84
C ASN A 68 2.78 -6.93 -12.74
N HIS A 69 2.71 -6.37 -11.53
CA HIS A 69 2.30 -4.98 -11.31
C HIS A 69 3.28 -4.13 -10.51
N LEU A 70 4.36 -4.70 -9.97
CA LEU A 70 5.40 -3.87 -9.34
C LEU A 70 6.10 -3.03 -10.42
N PRO A 71 6.08 -1.71 -10.31
CA PRO A 71 6.82 -0.85 -11.22
C PRO A 71 8.32 -1.02 -11.01
N ASP A 72 9.10 -0.79 -12.07
CA ASP A 72 10.54 -0.72 -11.98
C ASP A 72 10.96 0.59 -11.29
N TRP A 73 11.34 0.46 -10.03
CA TRP A 73 11.76 1.54 -9.15
C TRP A 73 13.25 1.87 -9.25
N SER A 74 14.03 1.12 -10.04
CA SER A 74 15.49 1.27 -10.15
C SER A 74 15.91 2.61 -10.77
N ALA A 75 15.04 3.26 -11.56
CA ALA A 75 15.33 4.49 -12.27
C ALA A 75 14.89 5.79 -11.54
N THR A 76 14.18 5.69 -10.42
CA THR A 76 13.69 6.88 -9.70
C THR A 76 14.61 7.19 -8.53
N GLU A 77 15.45 8.22 -8.68
CA GLU A 77 16.16 8.85 -7.55
C GLU A 77 15.15 9.06 -6.42
N ALA A 78 15.45 8.51 -5.24
CA ALA A 78 14.62 8.73 -4.06
C ALA A 78 14.46 10.24 -3.91
N ARG A 79 13.24 10.76 -4.10
CA ARG A 79 12.96 12.16 -3.76
C ARG A 79 13.38 12.31 -2.29
N PRO A 80 14.21 13.30 -1.93
CA PRO A 80 14.55 13.50 -0.53
C PRO A 80 13.23 13.60 0.24
N CYS A 81 13.05 12.72 1.22
CA CYS A 81 11.88 12.74 2.09
C CYS A 81 11.75 14.16 2.62
N ALA A 82 10.61 14.81 2.32
CA ALA A 82 10.35 16.16 2.78
C ALA A 82 10.46 16.18 4.31
N GLU A 83 11.33 17.05 4.82
CA GLU A 83 11.55 17.34 6.25
C GLU A 83 10.29 17.91 6.92
#